data_AF-A0A955W744-F1
#
_entry.id   AF-A0A955W744-F1
#
_cell.length_a   1.000
_cell.length_b   1.000
_cell.length_c   1.000
_cell.angle_alpha   90.00
_cell.angle_beta   90.00
_cell.angle_gamma   90.00
#
_symmetry.space_group_name_H-M   'P 1'
#
loop_
_entity.id
_entity.type
_entity.pdbx_description
1 polymer ?
#
loop_
_entity_poly.entity_id
_entity_poly.type
_entity_poly.pdbx_seq_one_letter_code
_entity_poly.pdbx_strand_id
1 'polypeptide(L)'
;MHPEGHDGTSASNSLVRACLSYNRLGLPSSVHLDLFYGSISGTPAYSTPIVRNITCDANRLPTRIDYGDATVTRGLHTETTYDERLRVRQSVATRGTPVGATGLNAVTRVHDFRYVWDAVSNLREVSDQRLASEWAAGYRPWRQTIDHDALYRVNEIDINYRDDGGQFNATQTDAATDWRAERTRPNQDGSSHGARDPMRRRPAPMVTTNAPERVRNLVYDYDWLANMTDWTDDAGVFYERSAGLLTSGSDAPDFNGWEPTHRPSAVYLSTNISDAVGGHSATEDRGGYVWLDYGQSGNVVGMTVHGQCHDRDESTLCEDLNPGTSSVEDRKAALEAGCVCAQEQHYRYDWDELNRLAEARRYDRTGGAGPWALAVQQR
;
A
#
# COMPACT_ATOMS: atom_id res chain seq x y z
N MET A 1 32.66 -18.45 -3.57
CA MET A 1 32.39 -19.76 -2.96
C MET A 1 31.39 -19.54 -1.85
N HIS A 2 30.13 -19.94 -2.05
CA HIS A 2 29.14 -19.97 -0.97
C HIS A 2 29.45 -21.18 -0.09
N PRO A 3 29.46 -21.06 1.25
CA PRO A 3 29.53 -22.23 2.09
C PRO A 3 28.20 -22.99 1.98
N GLU A 4 28.34 -24.29 1.84
CA GLU A 4 27.27 -25.28 1.84
C GLU A 4 26.46 -25.20 3.14
N GLY A 5 25.19 -25.61 3.04
CA GLY A 5 24.24 -25.61 4.14
C GLY A 5 24.77 -26.38 5.34
N HIS A 6 24.81 -25.71 6.48
CA HIS A 6 24.89 -26.39 7.76
C HIS A 6 23.53 -27.06 8.01
N ASP A 7 23.52 -28.39 7.94
CA ASP A 7 22.47 -29.24 8.48
C ASP A 7 22.20 -28.80 9.93
N GLY A 8 20.94 -28.51 10.25
CA GLY A 8 20.47 -27.86 11.49
C GLY A 8 20.61 -28.70 12.76
N THR A 9 21.75 -29.37 12.98
CA THR A 9 22.01 -30.24 14.14
C THR A 9 23.06 -29.68 15.10
N SER A 10 23.67 -28.52 14.82
CA SER A 10 24.49 -27.78 15.79
C SER A 10 23.80 -26.49 16.22
N ALA A 11 23.47 -26.39 17.51
CA ALA A 11 23.00 -25.16 18.14
C ALA A 11 24.16 -24.16 18.28
N SER A 12 24.72 -23.68 17.17
CA SER A 12 25.55 -22.48 17.19
C SER A 12 24.61 -21.29 17.28
N ASN A 13 24.38 -20.79 18.50
CA ASN A 13 23.64 -19.57 18.74
C ASN A 13 24.24 -18.45 17.87
N SER A 14 23.53 -18.05 16.81
CA SER A 14 23.91 -16.91 16.01
C SER A 14 23.44 -15.66 16.73
N LEU A 15 24.37 -14.81 17.12
CA LEU A 15 24.08 -13.56 17.82
C LEU A 15 24.30 -12.40 16.86
N VAL A 16 23.31 -11.53 16.77
CA VAL A 16 23.35 -10.33 15.92
C VAL A 16 23.49 -9.12 16.81
N ARG A 17 24.47 -8.26 16.50
CA ARG A 17 24.64 -6.94 17.12
C ARG A 17 24.53 -5.88 16.03
N ALA A 18 23.79 -4.81 16.32
CA ALA A 18 23.83 -3.59 15.52
C ALA A 18 24.59 -2.51 16.27
N CYS A 19 25.45 -1.78 15.58
CA CYS A 19 26.17 -0.63 16.13
C CYS A 19 25.78 0.62 15.33
N LEU A 20 25.32 1.65 16.03
CA LEU A 20 25.03 2.97 15.49
C LEU A 20 26.10 3.95 15.95
N SER A 21 26.78 4.59 15.00
CA SER A 21 27.79 5.62 15.28
C SER A 21 27.18 7.00 15.16
N TYR A 22 27.78 7.96 15.88
CA TYR A 22 27.39 9.36 15.85
C TYR A 22 28.60 10.24 15.53
N ASN A 23 28.36 11.35 14.84
CA ASN A 23 29.38 12.37 14.61
C ASN A 23 29.56 13.27 15.85
N ARG A 24 30.49 14.24 15.77
CA ARG A 24 30.80 15.16 16.90
C ARG A 24 29.62 16.04 17.34
N LEU A 25 28.59 16.18 16.51
CA LEU A 25 27.37 16.93 16.82
C LEU A 25 26.29 16.03 17.42
N GLY A 26 26.58 14.75 17.66
CA GLY A 26 25.62 13.77 18.16
C GLY A 26 24.61 13.31 17.10
N LEU A 27 24.86 13.57 15.82
CA LEU A 27 23.99 13.10 14.73
C LEU A 27 24.42 11.71 14.27
N PRO A 28 23.48 10.81 13.93
CA PRO A 28 23.79 9.51 13.32
C PRO A 28 24.75 9.64 12.13
N SER A 29 25.78 8.79 12.08
CA SER A 29 26.79 8.83 11.00
C SER A 29 26.94 7.52 10.25
N SER A 30 26.80 6.36 10.90
CA SER A 30 26.90 5.05 10.26
C SER A 30 26.22 3.95 11.06
N VAL A 31 25.82 2.87 10.39
CA VAL A 31 25.21 1.68 10.97
C VAL A 31 25.93 0.44 10.47
N HIS A 32 26.40 -0.38 11.40
CA HIS A 32 27.02 -1.67 11.13
C HIS A 32 26.22 -2.80 11.76
N LEU A 33 26.15 -3.93 11.05
CA LEU A 33 25.60 -5.17 11.57
C LEU A 33 26.72 -6.20 11.67
N ASP A 34 26.85 -6.76 12.86
CA ASP A 34 27.85 -7.74 13.23
C ASP A 34 27.16 -9.07 13.56
N LEU A 35 27.58 -10.15 12.90
CA LEU A 35 27.13 -11.51 13.15
C LEU A 35 28.23 -12.29 13.89
N PHE A 36 27.84 -12.92 14.99
CA PHE A 36 28.70 -13.76 15.81
C PHE A 36 28.17 -15.19 15.85
N TYR A 37 29.07 -16.17 15.86
CA TYR A 37 28.74 -17.55 16.17
C TYR A 37 29.14 -17.84 17.62
N GLY A 38 28.16 -18.14 18.48
CA GLY A 38 28.37 -18.49 19.88
C GLY A 38 28.29 -17.31 20.85
N SER A 39 29.29 -16.42 20.88
CA SER A 39 29.39 -15.32 21.86
C SER A 39 29.64 -13.96 21.20
N ILE A 40 29.09 -12.90 21.80
CA ILE A 40 29.31 -11.49 21.39
C ILE A 40 30.63 -10.89 21.91
N SER A 41 31.41 -11.67 22.68
CA SER A 41 32.72 -11.27 23.18
C SER A 41 33.80 -11.73 22.20
N GLY A 42 34.17 -10.89 21.23
CA GLY A 42 35.19 -11.22 20.23
C GLY A 42 35.11 -10.39 18.95
N THR A 43 35.86 -10.79 17.93
CA THR A 43 35.75 -10.25 16.57
C THR A 43 34.55 -10.91 15.89
N PRO A 44 33.66 -10.15 15.22
CA PRO A 44 32.52 -10.74 14.53
C PRO A 44 32.96 -11.68 13.41
N ALA A 45 32.18 -12.74 13.19
CA ALA A 45 32.39 -13.65 12.07
C ALA A 45 32.11 -12.96 10.74
N TYR A 46 31.12 -12.05 10.73
CA TYR A 46 30.84 -11.15 9.63
C TYR A 46 30.49 -9.77 10.16
N SER A 47 31.08 -8.73 9.59
CA SER A 47 30.68 -7.34 9.81
C SER A 47 30.31 -6.73 8.47
N THR A 48 29.12 -6.15 8.38
CA THR A 48 28.66 -5.49 7.16
C THR A 48 28.10 -4.11 7.46
N PRO A 49 28.57 -3.05 6.79
CA PRO A 49 27.93 -1.75 6.88
C PRO A 49 26.56 -1.79 6.21
N ILE A 50 25.52 -1.44 6.96
CA ILE A 50 24.18 -1.21 6.41
C ILE A 50 24.12 0.22 5.85
N VAL A 51 24.58 1.19 6.65
CA VAL A 51 24.80 2.58 6.26
C VAL A 51 26.25 2.92 6.55
N ARG A 52 27.02 3.24 5.52
CA ARG A 52 28.44 3.61 5.65
C ARG A 52 28.62 5.01 6.17
N ASN A 53 27.82 5.93 5.67
CA ASN A 53 28.01 7.34 5.93
C ASN A 53 26.71 8.09 5.75
N ILE A 54 26.49 9.07 6.62
CA ILE A 54 25.43 10.06 6.53
C ILE A 54 26.11 11.43 6.58
N THR A 55 25.97 12.21 5.52
CA THR A 55 26.34 13.63 5.55
C THR A 55 25.11 14.47 5.84
N CYS A 56 25.27 15.51 6.66
CA CYS A 56 24.22 16.47 6.94
C CYS A 56 24.65 17.88 6.56
N ASP A 57 23.69 18.75 6.26
CA ASP A 57 23.91 20.18 6.05
C ASP A 57 24.04 20.96 7.37
N ALA A 58 24.16 22.28 7.27
CA ALA A 58 24.23 23.19 8.41
C ALA A 58 22.95 23.16 9.29
N ASN A 59 21.81 22.79 8.72
CA ASN A 59 20.53 22.62 9.41
C ASN A 59 20.37 21.23 10.02
N ARG A 60 21.43 20.39 9.96
CA ARG A 60 21.47 19.01 10.47
C ARG A 60 20.56 18.05 9.70
N LEU A 61 20.16 18.40 8.48
CA LEU A 61 19.34 17.56 7.62
C LEU A 61 20.24 16.63 6.79
N PRO A 62 19.91 15.33 6.64
CA PRO A 62 20.68 14.40 5.83
C PRO A 62 20.69 14.79 4.35
N THR A 63 21.86 15.08 3.79
CA THR A 63 22.03 15.43 2.37
C THR A 63 22.51 14.27 1.52
N ARG A 64 23.20 13.29 2.12
CA ARG A 64 23.62 12.07 1.44
C ARG A 64 23.71 10.91 2.42
N ILE A 65 23.24 9.74 1.98
CA ILE A 65 23.34 8.48 2.70
C ILE A 65 23.98 7.45 1.77
N ASP A 66 25.16 6.94 2.14
CA ASP A 66 25.83 5.86 1.42
C ASP A 66 25.51 4.51 2.08
N TYR A 67 24.98 3.55 1.32
CA TYR A 67 24.55 2.24 1.82
C TYR A 67 25.54 1.13 1.47
N GLY A 68 25.39 0.00 2.17
CA GLY A 68 26.09 -1.25 1.86
C GLY A 68 27.61 -1.16 2.00
N ASP A 69 28.37 -2.14 1.50
CA ASP A 69 29.83 -2.15 1.62
C ASP A 69 30.53 -1.33 0.52
N ALA A 70 31.60 -0.61 0.90
CA ALA A 70 32.47 0.13 0.00
C ALA A 70 33.32 -0.77 -0.91
N THR A 71 33.53 -2.02 -0.52
CA THR A 71 34.23 -3.01 -1.34
C THR A 71 33.35 -3.54 -2.48
N VAL A 72 32.02 -3.42 -2.35
CA VAL A 72 31.10 -3.70 -3.45
C VAL A 72 31.18 -2.51 -4.40
N THR A 73 31.68 -2.75 -5.61
CA THR A 73 31.93 -1.76 -6.69
C THR A 73 30.66 -1.03 -7.17
N ARG A 74 29.53 -1.22 -6.50
CA ARG A 74 28.19 -0.80 -6.88
C ARG A 74 27.66 0.09 -5.76
N GLY A 75 28.17 1.31 -5.69
CA GLY A 75 27.78 2.26 -4.65
C GLY A 75 26.31 2.63 -4.78
N LEU A 76 25.46 2.15 -3.86
CA LEU A 76 24.11 2.64 -3.66
C LEU A 76 24.18 3.83 -2.70
N HIS A 77 23.65 4.97 -3.11
CA HIS A 77 23.53 6.13 -2.26
C HIS A 77 22.27 6.92 -2.58
N THR A 78 21.73 7.60 -1.57
CA THR A 78 20.62 8.54 -1.70
C THR A 78 21.14 9.94 -1.44
N GLU A 79 20.84 10.89 -2.31
CA GLU A 79 21.08 12.31 -2.13
C GLU A 79 19.75 13.05 -1.97
N THR A 80 19.69 13.98 -1.02
CA THR A 80 18.47 14.75 -0.72
C THR A 80 18.83 16.23 -0.65
N THR A 81 18.03 17.05 -1.32
CA THR A 81 18.15 18.51 -1.29
C THR A 81 16.93 19.12 -0.63
N TYR A 82 17.13 20.28 0.02
CA TYR A 82 16.10 20.99 0.77
C TYR A 82 15.95 22.42 0.26
N ASP A 83 14.78 23.02 0.48
CA ASP A 83 14.54 24.43 0.25
C ASP A 83 14.91 25.28 1.48
N GLU A 84 14.77 26.60 1.36
CA GLU A 84 15.05 27.55 2.46
C GLU A 84 14.14 27.35 3.68
N ARG A 85 12.98 26.69 3.51
CA ARG A 85 12.05 26.32 4.58
C ARG A 85 12.29 24.89 5.09
N LEU A 86 13.42 24.29 4.73
CA LEU A 86 13.85 22.95 5.15
C LEU A 86 12.97 21.81 4.62
N ARG A 87 12.17 22.06 3.57
CA ARG A 87 11.33 21.06 2.91
C ARG A 87 12.12 20.36 1.81
N VAL A 88 11.93 19.06 1.64
CA VAL A 88 12.62 18.27 0.61
C VAL A 88 12.28 18.83 -0.78
N ARG A 89 13.26 19.13 -1.61
CA ARG A 89 13.08 19.51 -3.02
C ARG A 89 13.30 18.36 -3.98
N GLN A 90 14.29 17.52 -3.69
CA GLN A 90 14.59 16.36 -4.53
C GLN A 90 15.23 15.27 -3.67
N SER A 91 14.88 14.02 -3.96
CA SER A 91 15.57 12.84 -3.44
C SER A 91 15.92 11.91 -4.59
N VAL A 92 17.18 11.49 -4.68
CA VAL A 92 17.70 10.65 -5.76
C VAL A 92 18.46 9.48 -5.16
N ALA A 93 18.05 8.24 -5.46
CA ALA A 93 18.92 7.08 -5.25
C ALA A 93 19.55 6.64 -6.56
N THR A 94 20.87 6.62 -6.57
CA THR A 94 21.64 6.05 -7.65
C THR A 94 22.37 4.81 -7.18
N ARG A 95 22.57 3.88 -8.10
CA ARG A 95 23.38 2.69 -7.86
C ARG A 95 24.30 2.41 -9.04
N GLY A 96 25.46 1.84 -8.75
CA GLY A 96 26.33 1.30 -9.80
C GLY A 96 25.71 0.06 -10.45
N THR A 97 25.73 0.00 -11.78
CA THR A 97 25.21 -1.13 -12.55
C THR A 97 26.26 -2.23 -12.72
N PRO A 98 25.91 -3.51 -12.49
CA PRO A 98 26.76 -4.66 -12.81
C PRO A 98 27.14 -4.70 -14.30
N VAL A 99 28.32 -5.21 -14.63
CA VAL A 99 28.63 -5.64 -16.01
C VAL A 99 27.64 -6.75 -16.41
N GLY A 100 27.01 -6.61 -17.57
CA GLY A 100 26.00 -7.56 -18.07
C GLY A 100 24.63 -7.43 -17.39
N ALA A 101 24.35 -6.33 -16.68
CA ALA A 101 23.02 -6.06 -16.16
C ALA A 101 21.99 -5.89 -17.28
N THR A 102 20.79 -6.45 -17.08
CA THR A 102 19.65 -6.41 -17.99
C THR A 102 18.33 -6.18 -17.23
N GLY A 103 17.44 -5.34 -17.77
CA GLY A 103 16.14 -5.07 -17.15
C GLY A 103 16.28 -4.31 -15.83
N LEU A 104 15.49 -4.65 -14.81
CA LEU A 104 15.45 -3.91 -13.54
C LEU A 104 16.76 -3.93 -12.74
N ASN A 105 17.75 -4.77 -13.06
CA ASN A 105 19.07 -4.72 -12.42
C ASN A 105 20.05 -3.77 -13.16
N ALA A 106 19.68 -3.30 -14.36
CA ALA A 106 20.44 -2.38 -15.20
C ALA A 106 20.08 -0.91 -14.97
N VAL A 107 19.00 -0.62 -14.23
CA VAL A 107 18.62 0.78 -13.94
C VAL A 107 19.69 1.44 -13.07
N THR A 108 20.01 2.69 -13.41
CA THR A 108 21.06 3.49 -12.74
C THR A 108 20.47 4.38 -11.65
N ARG A 109 19.27 4.94 -11.89
CA ARG A 109 18.46 5.68 -10.91
C ARG A 109 17.32 4.80 -10.43
N VAL A 110 17.37 4.39 -9.17
CA VAL A 110 16.33 3.55 -8.55
C VAL A 110 15.10 4.40 -8.21
N HIS A 111 15.33 5.61 -7.70
CA HIS A 111 14.31 6.66 -7.51
C HIS A 111 14.93 8.02 -7.82
N ASP A 112 14.12 8.95 -8.31
CA ASP A 112 14.50 10.35 -8.50
C ASP A 112 13.23 11.20 -8.44
N PHE A 113 12.86 11.66 -7.25
CA PHE A 113 11.63 12.40 -7.04
C PHE A 113 11.93 13.85 -6.78
N ARG A 114 11.29 14.72 -7.56
CA ARG A 114 11.26 16.16 -7.36
C ARG A 114 9.93 16.56 -6.74
N TYR A 115 9.99 17.41 -5.72
CA TYR A 115 8.84 17.87 -4.95
C TYR A 115 8.65 19.37 -5.17
N VAL A 116 7.40 19.79 -5.41
CA VAL A 116 7.00 21.20 -5.52
C VAL A 116 6.02 21.50 -4.41
N TRP A 117 6.31 22.56 -3.64
CA TRP A 117 5.49 23.00 -2.52
C TRP A 117 4.89 24.36 -2.83
N ASP A 118 3.68 24.62 -2.32
CA ASP A 118 3.12 25.97 -2.37
C ASP A 118 3.66 26.88 -1.24
N ALA A 119 3.12 28.10 -1.19
CA ALA A 119 3.52 29.13 -0.22
C ALA A 119 3.15 28.79 1.22
N VAL A 120 2.20 27.88 1.46
CA VAL A 120 1.78 27.45 2.81
C VAL A 120 2.29 26.06 3.20
N SER A 121 3.08 25.43 2.32
CA SER A 121 3.69 24.11 2.50
C SER A 121 2.80 22.91 2.22
N ASN A 122 1.77 23.08 1.41
CA ASN A 122 1.13 21.91 0.79
C ASN A 122 2.00 21.41 -0.36
N LEU A 123 2.07 20.09 -0.50
CA LEU A 123 2.78 19.44 -1.60
C LEU A 123 1.92 19.49 -2.86
N ARG A 124 2.34 20.24 -3.88
CA ARG A 124 1.56 20.44 -5.12
C ARG A 124 1.93 19.47 -6.23
N GLU A 125 3.18 19.03 -6.28
CA GLU A 125 3.64 18.12 -7.33
C GLU A 125 4.71 17.18 -6.78
N VAL A 126 4.64 15.92 -7.23
CA VAL A 126 5.77 14.99 -7.18
C VAL A 126 6.03 14.51 -8.60
N SER A 127 7.24 14.72 -9.11
CA SER A 127 7.62 14.24 -10.44
C SER A 127 8.84 13.32 -10.39
N ASP A 128 8.68 12.18 -11.04
CA ASP A 128 9.71 11.17 -11.21
C ASP A 128 10.61 11.52 -12.40
N GLN A 129 11.86 11.88 -12.09
CA GLN A 129 12.87 12.31 -13.04
C GLN A 129 13.72 11.14 -13.56
N ARG A 130 13.38 9.89 -13.23
CA ARG A 130 14.01 8.72 -13.84
C ARG A 130 13.79 8.72 -15.37
N LEU A 131 14.77 8.17 -16.08
CA LEU A 131 14.74 8.07 -17.55
C LEU A 131 13.73 7.03 -17.99
N ALA A 132 12.70 7.42 -18.74
CA ALA A 132 11.65 6.50 -19.19
C ALA A 132 12.21 5.30 -19.98
N SER A 133 13.31 5.48 -20.73
CA SER A 133 13.95 4.41 -21.50
C SER A 133 14.59 3.29 -20.64
N GLU A 134 14.88 3.54 -19.37
CA GLU A 134 15.37 2.49 -18.44
C GLU A 134 14.23 1.66 -17.84
N TRP A 135 12.99 2.13 -17.93
CA TRP A 135 11.84 1.56 -17.24
C TRP A 135 10.80 1.07 -18.24
N ALA A 136 10.56 -0.23 -18.25
CA ALA A 136 9.56 -0.84 -19.13
C ALA A 136 8.14 -0.38 -18.80
N ALA A 137 7.20 -0.64 -19.72
CA ALA A 137 5.77 -0.51 -19.46
C ALA A 137 5.38 -1.25 -18.17
N GLY A 138 4.48 -0.65 -17.40
CA GLY A 138 4.13 -0.99 -16.03
C GLY A 138 4.99 -0.31 -14.96
N TYR A 139 6.11 0.30 -15.35
CA TYR A 139 7.00 1.03 -14.46
C TYR A 139 7.36 2.42 -14.97
N ARG A 140 6.60 2.97 -15.92
CA ARG A 140 6.91 4.27 -16.49
C ARG A 140 6.99 5.31 -15.36
N PRO A 141 8.00 6.20 -15.39
CA PRO A 141 8.06 7.35 -14.51
C PRO A 141 6.80 8.19 -14.64
N TRP A 142 6.39 8.82 -13.55
CA TRP A 142 5.12 9.52 -13.45
C TRP A 142 5.28 10.91 -12.82
N ARG A 143 4.26 11.75 -12.99
CA ARG A 143 4.09 13.02 -12.30
C ARG A 143 2.72 13.06 -11.66
N GLN A 144 2.68 13.31 -10.35
CA GLN A 144 1.47 13.59 -9.59
C GLN A 144 1.33 15.09 -9.44
N THR A 145 0.18 15.63 -9.83
CA THR A 145 -0.29 16.96 -9.44
C THR A 145 -1.32 16.77 -8.35
N ILE A 146 -1.18 17.46 -7.23
CA ILE A 146 -1.99 17.27 -6.03
C ILE A 146 -2.75 18.56 -5.75
N ASP A 147 -4.06 18.51 -5.90
CA ASP A 147 -4.94 19.61 -5.60
C ASP A 147 -5.46 19.52 -4.18
N HIS A 148 -5.69 20.71 -3.63
CA HIS A 148 -6.13 20.89 -2.25
C HIS A 148 -7.32 21.83 -2.23
N ASP A 149 -8.27 21.56 -1.36
CA ASP A 149 -9.36 22.47 -1.07
C ASP A 149 -8.91 23.68 -0.21
N ALA A 150 -9.87 24.55 0.13
CA ALA A 150 -9.61 25.75 0.93
C ALA A 150 -9.15 25.44 2.38
N LEU A 151 -9.32 24.21 2.86
CA LEU A 151 -8.86 23.75 4.17
C LEU A 151 -7.56 22.93 4.08
N TYR A 152 -6.92 22.91 2.90
CA TYR A 152 -5.68 22.19 2.63
C TYR A 152 -5.81 20.66 2.71
N ARG A 153 -7.02 20.13 2.51
CA ARG A 153 -7.25 18.70 2.33
C ARG A 153 -7.05 18.35 0.86
N VAL A 154 -6.41 17.21 0.59
CA VAL A 154 -6.23 16.73 -0.79
C VAL A 154 -7.59 16.34 -1.34
N ASN A 155 -8.03 16.95 -2.43
CA ASN A 155 -9.31 16.61 -3.08
C ASN A 155 -9.13 15.84 -4.39
N GLU A 156 -8.01 16.04 -5.08
CA GLU A 156 -7.72 15.39 -6.35
C GLU A 156 -6.22 15.16 -6.55
N ILE A 157 -5.87 14.03 -7.16
CA ILE A 157 -4.51 13.74 -7.61
C ILE A 157 -4.52 13.26 -9.06
N ASP A 158 -3.93 14.05 -9.94
CA ASP A 158 -3.71 13.69 -11.34
C ASP A 158 -2.34 13.07 -11.56
N ILE A 159 -2.29 11.94 -12.23
CA ILE A 159 -1.08 11.18 -12.52
C ILE A 159 -0.86 11.11 -14.03
N ASN A 160 0.22 11.72 -14.51
CA ASN A 160 0.66 11.62 -15.90
C ASN A 160 1.89 10.74 -16.01
N TYR A 161 1.89 9.81 -16.96
CA TYR A 161 3.04 8.94 -17.24
C TYR A 161 3.94 9.54 -18.30
N ARG A 162 5.24 9.19 -18.26
CA ARG A 162 6.16 9.55 -19.33
C ARG A 162 5.89 8.73 -20.59
N ASP A 163 5.80 9.43 -21.72
CA ASP A 163 5.80 8.80 -23.04
C ASP A 163 7.21 8.31 -23.43
N ASP A 164 7.32 7.67 -24.59
CA ASP A 164 8.58 7.14 -25.11
C ASP A 164 9.58 8.25 -25.51
N GLY A 165 9.08 9.49 -25.70
CA GLY A 165 9.89 10.69 -25.87
C GLY A 165 10.40 11.29 -24.56
N GLY A 166 10.04 10.68 -23.42
CA GLY A 166 10.42 11.10 -22.09
C GLY A 166 9.64 12.30 -21.55
N GLN A 167 8.53 12.69 -22.17
CA GLN A 167 7.68 13.79 -21.71
C GLN A 167 6.50 13.28 -20.89
N PHE A 168 6.09 14.03 -19.87
CA PHE A 168 4.82 13.71 -19.16
C PHE A 168 3.65 14.08 -20.06
N ASN A 169 2.76 13.12 -20.30
CA ASN A 169 1.63 13.29 -21.20
C ASN A 169 0.34 12.82 -20.52
N ALA A 170 -0.69 13.67 -20.53
CA ALA A 170 -1.99 13.38 -19.91
C ALA A 170 -2.75 12.24 -20.59
N THR A 171 -2.51 11.98 -21.88
CA THR A 171 -3.14 10.87 -22.60
C THR A 171 -2.31 9.59 -22.53
N GLN A 172 -1.08 9.65 -22.00
CA GLN A 172 -0.24 8.46 -21.88
C GLN A 172 -0.74 7.57 -20.75
N THR A 173 -0.96 6.31 -21.06
CA THR A 173 -1.31 5.28 -20.09
C THR A 173 -0.11 4.38 -19.80
N ASP A 174 -0.19 3.62 -18.71
CA ASP A 174 0.82 2.63 -18.37
C ASP A 174 0.13 1.35 -17.90
N ALA A 175 0.66 0.19 -18.31
CA ALA A 175 0.01 -1.08 -18.03
C ALA A 175 -0.03 -1.36 -16.52
N ALA A 176 -1.17 -1.77 -15.98
CA ALA A 176 -1.24 -2.13 -14.58
C ALA A 176 -0.70 -3.54 -14.33
N THR A 177 -0.04 -3.73 -13.20
CA THR A 177 0.46 -5.03 -12.74
C THR A 177 -0.09 -5.35 -11.36
N ASP A 178 -0.33 -6.63 -11.10
CA ASP A 178 -0.60 -7.08 -9.73
C ASP A 178 0.73 -7.14 -8.97
N TRP A 179 0.94 -6.17 -8.08
CA TRP A 179 2.12 -6.09 -7.24
C TRP A 179 2.33 -7.37 -6.39
N ARG A 180 1.26 -8.13 -6.11
CA ARG A 180 1.33 -9.41 -5.39
C ARG A 180 1.97 -10.50 -6.27
N ALA A 181 1.66 -10.50 -7.56
CA ALA A 181 2.32 -11.36 -8.55
C ALA A 181 3.76 -10.92 -8.85
N GLU A 182 4.08 -9.63 -8.69
CA GLU A 182 5.47 -9.17 -8.79
C GLU A 182 6.35 -9.66 -7.64
N ARG A 183 5.78 -9.87 -6.44
CA ARG A 183 6.50 -10.43 -5.29
C ARG A 183 6.97 -11.86 -5.49
N THR A 184 6.41 -12.58 -6.46
CA THR A 184 6.80 -13.96 -6.80
C THR A 184 7.76 -14.03 -7.98
N ARG A 185 8.19 -12.90 -8.56
CA ARG A 185 9.16 -12.90 -9.67
C ARG A 185 10.38 -13.74 -9.30
N PRO A 186 10.81 -14.64 -10.19
CA PRO A 186 12.03 -15.40 -9.98
C PRO A 186 13.22 -14.47 -9.82
N ASN A 187 14.05 -14.75 -8.83
CA ASN A 187 15.42 -14.25 -8.78
C ASN A 187 16.17 -14.71 -10.04
N GLN A 188 17.35 -14.15 -10.25
CA GLN A 188 18.21 -14.49 -11.39
C GLN A 188 18.58 -15.98 -11.47
N ASP A 189 18.54 -16.71 -10.35
CA ASP A 189 18.76 -18.16 -10.29
C ASP A 189 17.51 -19.00 -10.60
N GLY A 190 16.41 -18.36 -11.01
CA GLY A 190 15.12 -19.02 -11.28
C GLY A 190 14.32 -19.37 -10.01
N SER A 191 14.85 -19.14 -8.81
CA SER A 191 14.12 -19.36 -7.56
C SER A 191 13.13 -18.23 -7.31
N SER A 192 11.89 -18.52 -6.91
CA SER A 192 11.00 -17.46 -6.41
C SER A 192 11.56 -16.88 -5.12
N HIS A 193 11.30 -15.60 -4.82
CA HIS A 193 11.72 -15.04 -3.55
C HIS A 193 11.18 -15.81 -2.33
N GLY A 194 10.00 -16.44 -2.44
CA GLY A 194 9.45 -17.27 -1.37
C GLY A 194 10.24 -18.56 -1.12
N ALA A 195 10.98 -19.07 -2.12
CA ALA A 195 11.87 -20.21 -1.94
C ALA A 195 13.14 -19.85 -1.15
N ARG A 196 13.58 -18.58 -1.22
CA ARG A 196 14.76 -18.09 -0.51
C ARG A 196 14.47 -17.53 0.88
N ASP A 197 13.24 -17.09 1.13
CA ASP A 197 12.81 -16.61 2.44
C ASP A 197 11.54 -17.37 2.89
N PRO A 198 11.71 -18.50 3.61
CA PRO A 198 10.61 -19.31 4.12
C PRO A 198 9.73 -18.57 5.13
N MET A 199 10.23 -17.50 5.75
CA MET A 199 9.48 -16.68 6.71
C MET A 199 8.66 -15.58 6.01
N ARG A 200 8.80 -15.45 4.68
CA ARG A 200 8.12 -14.42 3.91
C ARG A 200 6.64 -14.73 3.76
N ARG A 201 5.82 -13.93 4.45
CA ARG A 201 4.35 -14.01 4.35
C ARG A 201 3.88 -13.61 2.95
N ARG A 202 2.93 -14.38 2.39
CA ARG A 202 2.26 -14.04 1.14
C ARG A 202 1.14 -13.03 1.41
N PRO A 203 1.01 -11.95 0.61
CA PRO A 203 -0.13 -11.05 0.74
C PRO A 203 -1.44 -11.79 0.41
N ALA A 204 -2.57 -11.28 0.90
CA ALA A 204 -3.88 -11.79 0.53
C ALA A 204 -4.07 -11.67 -0.99
N PRO A 205 -4.73 -12.65 -1.65
CA PRO A 205 -5.04 -12.54 -3.06
C PRO A 205 -5.99 -11.35 -3.30
N MET A 206 -5.95 -10.84 -4.53
CA MET A 206 -6.85 -9.79 -5.00
C MET A 206 -8.31 -10.26 -4.96
N VAL A 207 -9.24 -9.38 -4.58
CA VAL A 207 -10.68 -9.72 -4.53
C VAL A 207 -11.38 -9.44 -5.86
N THR A 208 -10.86 -8.49 -6.65
CA THR A 208 -11.42 -8.11 -7.95
C THR A 208 -10.43 -8.38 -9.08
N THR A 209 -10.84 -8.25 -10.34
CA THR A 209 -9.88 -8.28 -11.47
C THR A 209 -9.01 -7.03 -11.49
N ASN A 210 -7.74 -7.20 -11.85
CA ASN A 210 -6.82 -6.07 -11.98
C ASN A 210 -7.25 -5.17 -13.14
N ALA A 211 -7.20 -3.84 -12.95
CA ALA A 211 -7.39 -2.90 -14.05
C ALA A 211 -6.33 -3.12 -15.16
N PRO A 212 -6.67 -2.79 -16.42
CA PRO A 212 -5.73 -2.86 -17.54
C PRO A 212 -4.60 -1.82 -17.42
N GLU A 213 -4.91 -0.66 -16.84
CA GLU A 213 -4.00 0.48 -16.76
C GLU A 213 -3.75 0.89 -15.29
N ARG A 214 -2.60 1.52 -15.04
CA ARG A 214 -2.29 2.16 -13.76
C ARG A 214 -3.13 3.42 -13.61
N VAL A 215 -3.44 3.74 -12.35
CA VAL A 215 -4.25 4.90 -11.98
C VAL A 215 -3.73 6.20 -12.61
N ARG A 216 -4.64 7.02 -13.13
CA ARG A 216 -4.34 8.35 -13.67
C ARG A 216 -5.02 9.47 -12.90
N ASN A 217 -6.05 9.17 -12.14
CA ASN A 217 -6.77 10.17 -11.35
C ASN A 217 -7.28 9.51 -10.07
N LEU A 218 -7.18 10.26 -8.97
CA LEU A 218 -7.73 9.90 -7.66
C LEU A 218 -8.54 11.07 -7.16
N VAL A 219 -9.77 10.82 -6.73
CA VAL A 219 -10.68 11.83 -6.20
C VAL A 219 -11.03 11.48 -4.76
N TYR A 220 -11.08 12.51 -3.92
CA TYR A 220 -11.41 12.41 -2.50
C TYR A 220 -12.50 13.43 -2.16
N ASP A 221 -13.57 12.95 -1.55
CA ASP A 221 -14.63 13.81 -1.04
C ASP A 221 -14.67 13.81 0.49
N TYR A 222 -15.14 14.92 1.03
CA TYR A 222 -15.23 15.14 2.47
C TYR A 222 -16.53 15.81 2.86
N ASP A 223 -17.01 15.48 4.05
CA ASP A 223 -18.09 16.22 4.69
C ASP A 223 -17.58 17.54 5.35
N TRP A 224 -18.53 18.26 5.96
CA TRP A 224 -18.28 19.51 6.68
C TRP A 224 -17.53 19.33 8.01
N LEU A 225 -17.42 18.08 8.51
CA LEU A 225 -16.65 17.70 9.69
C LEU A 225 -15.25 17.17 9.34
N ALA A 226 -14.91 17.15 8.05
CA ALA A 226 -13.67 16.61 7.50
C ALA A 226 -13.50 15.09 7.63
N ASN A 227 -14.60 14.35 7.74
CA ASN A 227 -14.58 12.92 7.46
C ASN A 227 -14.49 12.72 5.94
N MET A 228 -13.69 11.76 5.50
CA MET A 228 -13.64 11.35 4.09
C MET A 228 -14.89 10.52 3.78
N THR A 229 -15.64 10.93 2.76
CA THR A 229 -16.93 10.32 2.38
C THR A 229 -16.85 9.54 1.09
N ASP A 230 -15.86 9.81 0.24
CA ASP A 230 -15.62 9.03 -0.98
C ASP A 230 -14.12 9.00 -1.31
N TRP A 231 -13.69 7.89 -1.89
CA TRP A 231 -12.38 7.75 -2.50
C TRP A 231 -12.46 6.86 -3.74
N THR A 232 -12.29 7.48 -4.91
CA THR A 232 -12.40 6.83 -6.23
C THR A 232 -11.13 7.00 -7.07
N ASP A 233 -11.00 6.16 -8.09
CA ASP A 233 -9.98 6.26 -9.15
C ASP A 233 -10.64 6.22 -10.54
N ASP A 234 -9.86 6.47 -11.59
CA ASP A 234 -10.36 6.50 -12.98
C ASP A 234 -10.84 5.14 -13.53
N ALA A 235 -10.49 4.05 -12.87
CA ALA A 235 -10.87 2.69 -13.26
C ALA A 235 -11.97 2.08 -12.38
N GLY A 236 -12.27 2.67 -11.22
CA GLY A 236 -13.26 2.21 -10.26
C GLY A 236 -12.98 0.83 -9.68
N VAL A 237 -11.71 0.40 -9.56
CA VAL A 237 -11.41 -0.96 -9.07
C VAL A 237 -11.58 -1.05 -7.56
N PHE A 238 -12.75 -1.56 -7.17
CA PHE A 238 -13.17 -1.67 -5.77
C PHE A 238 -12.18 -2.46 -4.91
N TYR A 239 -11.93 -1.93 -3.71
CA TYR A 239 -11.10 -2.43 -2.61
C TYR A 239 -9.61 -2.60 -2.92
N GLU A 240 -9.23 -2.67 -4.20
CA GLU A 240 -7.83 -2.79 -4.62
C GLU A 240 -7.17 -1.43 -4.83
N ARG A 241 -7.94 -0.44 -5.29
CA ARG A 241 -7.45 0.91 -5.60
C ARG A 241 -8.43 2.03 -5.28
N SER A 242 -9.72 1.69 -5.20
CA SER A 242 -10.80 2.62 -4.86
C SER A 242 -11.68 2.01 -3.79
N ALA A 243 -12.15 2.82 -2.85
CA ALA A 243 -13.11 2.39 -1.84
C ALA A 243 -14.55 2.79 -2.20
N GLY A 244 -14.75 3.73 -3.13
CA GLY A 244 -16.07 4.29 -3.42
C GLY A 244 -16.65 5.02 -2.22
N LEU A 245 -17.99 5.09 -2.19
CA LEU A 245 -18.75 5.76 -1.15
C LEU A 245 -18.45 5.12 0.21
N LEU A 246 -17.96 5.93 1.15
CA LEU A 246 -17.68 5.57 2.53
C LEU A 246 -18.85 6.00 3.41
N THR A 247 -19.34 5.09 4.23
CA THR A 247 -20.41 5.35 5.19
C THR A 247 -19.88 5.19 6.60
N SER A 248 -19.83 6.31 7.30
CA SER A 248 -19.43 6.44 8.69
C SER A 248 -20.64 6.33 9.63
N GLY A 249 -20.38 6.17 10.93
CA GLY A 249 -21.46 6.14 11.92
C GLY A 249 -22.22 7.46 12.04
N SER A 250 -21.62 8.59 11.65
CA SER A 250 -22.31 9.88 11.60
C SER A 250 -23.27 10.03 10.42
N ASP A 251 -23.15 9.16 9.42
CA ASP A 251 -24.05 9.15 8.25
C ASP A 251 -25.35 8.39 8.53
N ALA A 252 -25.48 7.76 9.70
CA ALA A 252 -26.68 7.05 10.07
C ALA A 252 -27.86 8.04 10.23
N PRO A 253 -29.03 7.80 9.61
CA PRO A 253 -30.16 8.72 9.66
C PRO A 253 -30.75 8.88 11.06
N ASP A 254 -30.47 7.94 11.98
CA ASP A 254 -30.84 7.97 13.39
C ASP A 254 -29.78 8.63 14.30
N PHE A 255 -28.67 9.13 13.73
CA PHE A 255 -27.60 9.76 14.51
C PHE A 255 -28.12 10.99 15.26
N ASN A 256 -28.23 10.88 16.59
CA ASN A 256 -28.77 11.94 17.46
C ASN A 256 -27.72 12.63 18.34
N GLY A 257 -26.43 12.31 18.20
CA GLY A 257 -25.31 12.96 18.90
C GLY A 257 -25.22 12.74 20.42
N TRP A 258 -26.31 12.32 21.09
CA TRP A 258 -26.37 12.13 22.54
C TRP A 258 -26.09 10.67 22.95
N GLU A 259 -26.62 9.71 22.19
CA GLU A 259 -26.37 8.27 22.38
C GLU A 259 -26.35 7.59 21.00
N PRO A 260 -25.29 7.78 20.22
CA PRO A 260 -25.29 7.28 18.85
C PRO A 260 -25.13 5.76 18.83
N THR A 261 -26.00 5.08 18.08
CA THR A 261 -25.94 3.62 17.82
C THR A 261 -24.59 3.22 17.22
N HIS A 262 -24.05 4.09 16.38
CA HIS A 262 -22.79 3.94 15.68
C HIS A 262 -21.74 4.93 16.18
N ARG A 263 -20.46 4.56 16.07
CA ARG A 263 -19.35 5.48 16.38
C ARG A 263 -19.22 6.48 15.23
N PRO A 264 -19.31 7.81 15.48
CA PRO A 264 -19.42 8.81 14.42
C PRO A 264 -18.39 8.63 13.29
N SER A 265 -17.11 8.52 13.63
CA SER A 265 -16.02 8.46 12.64
C SER A 265 -15.60 7.05 12.21
N ALA A 266 -16.29 6.01 12.68
CA ALA A 266 -15.98 4.64 12.27
C ALA A 266 -16.66 4.35 10.92
N VAL A 267 -15.92 3.76 9.98
CA VAL A 267 -16.46 3.32 8.69
C VAL A 267 -17.16 1.98 8.87
N TYR A 268 -18.44 1.90 8.54
CA TYR A 268 -19.23 0.67 8.66
C TYR A 268 -19.52 0.01 7.32
N LEU A 269 -19.61 0.80 6.24
CA LEU A 269 -19.84 0.33 4.88
C LEU A 269 -19.02 1.17 3.92
N SER A 270 -18.47 0.53 2.89
CA SER A 270 -17.87 1.19 1.74
C SER A 270 -18.28 0.43 0.48
N THR A 271 -18.70 1.13 -0.57
CA THR A 271 -19.26 0.50 -1.78
C THR A 271 -19.06 1.38 -3.00
N ASN A 272 -18.80 0.76 -4.15
CA ASN A 272 -18.92 1.41 -5.46
C ASN A 272 -20.11 0.89 -6.27
N ILE A 273 -20.98 0.08 -5.66
CA ILE A 273 -22.28 -0.29 -6.23
C ILE A 273 -23.19 0.93 -6.13
N SER A 274 -23.81 1.30 -7.25
CA SER A 274 -24.67 2.48 -7.32
C SER A 274 -25.99 2.31 -6.58
N ASP A 275 -26.54 3.44 -6.13
CA ASP A 275 -27.93 3.56 -5.66
C ASP A 275 -28.94 3.86 -6.79
N ALA A 276 -28.46 3.83 -8.04
CA ALA A 276 -29.24 4.12 -9.23
C ALA A 276 -29.87 2.84 -9.82
N VAL A 277 -31.13 2.96 -10.24
CA VAL A 277 -31.91 1.86 -10.80
C VAL A 277 -31.40 1.50 -12.21
N GLY A 278 -30.70 0.37 -12.32
CA GLY A 278 -30.29 -0.26 -13.58
C GLY A 278 -31.28 -1.33 -14.07
N GLY A 279 -31.14 -1.78 -15.31
CA GLY A 279 -31.82 -3.00 -15.78
C GLY A 279 -31.13 -4.25 -15.23
N HIS A 280 -31.86 -5.35 -15.01
CA HIS A 280 -31.29 -6.58 -14.44
C HIS A 280 -30.29 -7.27 -15.37
N SER A 281 -29.16 -7.71 -14.82
CA SER A 281 -28.14 -8.53 -15.46
C SER A 281 -27.35 -9.33 -14.43
N ALA A 282 -27.53 -10.65 -14.43
CA ALA A 282 -26.80 -11.57 -13.55
C ALA A 282 -25.32 -11.77 -13.93
N THR A 283 -24.83 -11.08 -14.97
CA THR A 283 -23.45 -11.21 -15.47
C THR A 283 -22.69 -9.89 -15.51
N GLU A 284 -23.38 -8.78 -15.26
CA GLU A 284 -22.76 -7.46 -15.21
C GLU A 284 -22.09 -7.28 -13.85
N ASP A 285 -20.82 -6.88 -13.87
CA ASP A 285 -20.11 -6.49 -12.66
C ASP A 285 -20.67 -5.14 -12.18
N ARG A 286 -21.43 -5.17 -11.08
CA ARG A 286 -22.01 -4.02 -10.40
C ARG A 286 -21.02 -3.31 -9.49
N GLY A 287 -19.84 -3.90 -9.25
CA GLY A 287 -18.83 -3.40 -8.33
C GLY A 287 -18.63 -4.29 -7.11
N GLY A 288 -18.45 -3.70 -5.94
CA GLY A 288 -18.23 -4.41 -4.70
C GLY A 288 -18.50 -3.54 -3.49
N TYR A 289 -18.50 -4.18 -2.34
CA TYR A 289 -18.70 -3.50 -1.07
C TYR A 289 -17.90 -4.17 0.06
N VAL A 290 -17.60 -3.42 1.11
CA VAL A 290 -16.97 -3.89 2.33
C VAL A 290 -17.75 -3.37 3.52
N TRP A 291 -17.99 -4.21 4.52
CA TRP A 291 -18.49 -3.75 5.80
C TRP A 291 -17.54 -4.11 6.93
N LEU A 292 -17.66 -3.36 8.02
CA LEU A 292 -16.86 -3.53 9.22
C LEU A 292 -17.76 -3.65 10.43
N ASP A 293 -17.44 -4.64 11.27
CA ASP A 293 -18.09 -4.87 12.56
C ASP A 293 -17.13 -4.44 13.67
N TYR A 294 -17.63 -3.70 14.64
CA TYR A 294 -16.84 -3.17 15.77
C TYR A 294 -17.26 -3.81 17.09
N GLY A 295 -16.27 -4.16 17.91
CA GLY A 295 -16.50 -4.63 19.27
C GLY A 295 -16.82 -3.47 20.24
N GLN A 296 -17.19 -3.82 21.47
CA GLN A 296 -17.48 -2.84 22.53
C GLN A 296 -16.30 -1.91 22.82
N SER A 297 -15.05 -2.40 22.69
CA SER A 297 -13.84 -1.59 22.84
C SER A 297 -13.65 -0.55 21.74
N GLY A 298 -14.35 -0.70 20.60
CA GLY A 298 -14.19 0.13 19.42
C GLY A 298 -13.16 -0.40 18.42
N ASN A 299 -12.58 -1.56 18.69
CA ASN A 299 -11.73 -2.23 17.70
C ASN A 299 -12.59 -2.94 16.66
N VAL A 300 -12.11 -2.99 15.41
CA VAL A 300 -12.70 -3.83 14.37
C VAL A 300 -12.57 -5.29 14.78
N VAL A 301 -13.68 -6.02 14.83
CA VAL A 301 -13.70 -7.47 15.14
C VAL A 301 -14.00 -8.30 13.90
N GLY A 302 -14.65 -7.71 12.90
CA GLY A 302 -14.98 -8.33 11.63
C GLY A 302 -14.83 -7.33 10.48
N MET A 303 -14.35 -7.79 9.34
CA MET A 303 -14.37 -7.04 8.09
C MET A 303 -14.64 -8.02 6.96
N THR A 304 -15.67 -7.77 6.15
CA THR A 304 -15.99 -8.65 5.02
C THR A 304 -15.96 -7.86 3.73
N VAL A 305 -15.12 -8.31 2.81
CA VAL A 305 -14.93 -7.70 1.50
C VAL A 305 -15.65 -8.56 0.47
N HIS A 306 -16.46 -7.92 -0.36
CA HIS A 306 -17.20 -8.52 -1.46
C HIS A 306 -16.77 -7.83 -2.76
N GLY A 307 -16.26 -8.61 -3.72
CA GLY A 307 -15.79 -8.07 -5.00
C GLY A 307 -16.48 -8.73 -6.19
N GLN A 308 -16.65 -7.93 -7.24
CA GLN A 308 -17.28 -8.32 -8.50
C GLN A 308 -18.67 -8.92 -8.26
N CYS A 309 -19.49 -8.11 -7.59
CA CYS A 309 -20.87 -8.41 -7.29
C CYS A 309 -21.73 -8.20 -8.53
N HIS A 310 -22.73 -9.05 -8.70
CA HIS A 310 -23.71 -8.96 -9.76
C HIS A 310 -25.10 -9.23 -9.17
N ASP A 311 -26.12 -9.00 -9.99
CA ASP A 311 -27.51 -9.26 -9.63
C ASP A 311 -27.68 -10.73 -9.25
N ARG A 312 -28.44 -10.97 -8.18
CA ARG A 312 -28.71 -12.34 -7.70
C ARG A 312 -29.43 -13.18 -8.74
N ASP A 313 -30.37 -12.56 -9.44
CA ASP A 313 -31.15 -13.16 -10.52
C ASP A 313 -31.69 -12.06 -11.45
N GLU A 314 -32.35 -12.46 -12.54
CA GLU A 314 -32.92 -11.54 -13.55
C GLU A 314 -34.10 -10.69 -13.03
N SER A 315 -34.47 -10.82 -11.75
CA SER A 315 -35.56 -10.07 -11.10
C SER A 315 -35.14 -9.31 -9.84
N THR A 316 -33.92 -9.53 -9.35
CA THR A 316 -33.40 -8.94 -8.11
C THR A 316 -32.12 -8.17 -8.41
N LEU A 317 -32.22 -6.85 -8.38
CA LEU A 317 -31.09 -5.95 -8.65
C LEU A 317 -30.10 -5.95 -7.49
N CYS A 318 -28.81 -6.01 -7.78
CA CYS A 318 -27.76 -5.72 -6.82
C CYS A 318 -27.55 -4.20 -6.80
N GLU A 319 -28.20 -3.55 -5.83
CA GLU A 319 -28.14 -2.10 -5.63
C GLU A 319 -27.87 -1.76 -4.16
N ASP A 320 -27.24 -0.62 -3.94
CA ASP A 320 -27.17 -0.01 -2.62
C ASP A 320 -28.40 0.87 -2.38
N LEU A 321 -28.92 0.92 -1.15
CA LEU A 321 -30.02 1.85 -0.85
C LEU A 321 -29.47 3.27 -0.66
N ASN A 322 -30.31 4.26 -0.93
CA ASN A 322 -29.92 5.67 -0.83
C ASN A 322 -29.39 6.01 0.58
N PRO A 323 -28.12 6.45 0.71
CA PRO A 323 -27.48 6.72 1.99
C PRO A 323 -28.15 7.86 2.78
N GLY A 324 -28.85 8.77 2.12
CA GLY A 324 -29.54 9.89 2.77
C GLY A 324 -30.86 9.52 3.44
N THR A 325 -31.41 8.33 3.16
CA THR A 325 -32.73 7.90 3.68
C THR A 325 -32.73 6.52 4.35
N SER A 326 -31.67 5.73 4.18
CA SER A 326 -31.59 4.36 4.66
C SER A 326 -30.47 4.19 5.68
N SER A 327 -30.72 3.38 6.71
CA SER A 327 -29.69 3.07 7.71
C SER A 327 -28.56 2.22 7.11
N VAL A 328 -27.42 2.17 7.80
CA VAL A 328 -26.30 1.29 7.45
C VAL A 328 -26.74 -0.17 7.42
N GLU A 329 -27.57 -0.57 8.39
CA GLU A 329 -28.11 -1.93 8.48
C GLU A 329 -29.06 -2.26 7.34
N ASP A 330 -29.95 -1.34 6.96
CA ASP A 330 -30.87 -1.55 5.83
C ASP A 330 -30.10 -1.68 4.51
N ARG A 331 -29.09 -0.81 4.31
CA ARG A 331 -28.20 -0.87 3.14
C ARG A 331 -27.44 -2.18 3.06
N LYS A 332 -26.85 -2.61 4.17
CA LYS A 332 -26.17 -3.91 4.27
C LYS A 332 -27.13 -5.06 3.96
N ALA A 333 -28.33 -5.06 4.54
CA ALA A 333 -29.32 -6.10 4.33
C ALA A 333 -29.79 -6.15 2.86
N ALA A 334 -29.94 -5.00 2.20
CA ALA A 334 -30.28 -4.92 0.78
C ALA A 334 -29.18 -5.51 -0.10
N LEU A 335 -27.91 -5.15 0.15
CA LEU A 335 -26.76 -5.72 -0.57
C LEU A 335 -26.66 -7.24 -0.36
N GLU A 336 -26.82 -7.73 0.87
CA GLU A 336 -26.81 -9.16 1.18
C GLU A 336 -27.99 -9.92 0.52
N ALA A 337 -29.12 -9.27 0.33
CA ALA A 337 -30.30 -9.86 -0.30
C ALA A 337 -30.26 -9.80 -1.83
N GLY A 338 -29.73 -8.73 -2.40
CA GLY A 338 -29.75 -8.45 -3.84
C GLY A 338 -28.51 -8.87 -4.61
N CYS A 339 -27.36 -8.95 -3.94
CA CYS A 339 -26.08 -9.22 -4.60
C CYS A 339 -25.62 -10.67 -4.44
N VAL A 340 -24.88 -11.13 -5.45
CA VAL A 340 -24.03 -12.33 -5.43
C VAL A 340 -22.65 -11.93 -5.93
N CYS A 341 -21.59 -12.28 -5.21
CA CYS A 341 -20.24 -11.79 -5.50
C CYS A 341 -19.27 -12.92 -5.85
N ALA A 342 -18.42 -12.68 -6.85
CA ALA A 342 -17.51 -13.71 -7.36
C ALA A 342 -16.47 -14.13 -6.32
N GLN A 343 -15.98 -13.17 -5.52
CA GLN A 343 -14.96 -13.40 -4.49
C GLN A 343 -15.33 -12.66 -3.21
N GLU A 344 -15.17 -13.34 -2.09
CA GLU A 344 -15.44 -12.77 -0.77
C GLU A 344 -14.34 -13.17 0.22
N GLN A 345 -13.91 -12.22 1.04
CA GLN A 345 -12.91 -12.42 2.07
C GLN A 345 -13.43 -11.87 3.40
N HIS A 346 -13.54 -12.75 4.40
CA HIS A 346 -13.92 -12.38 5.76
C HIS A 346 -12.71 -12.41 6.68
N TYR A 347 -12.42 -11.27 7.29
CA TYR A 347 -11.38 -11.09 8.27
C TYR A 347 -11.99 -11.03 9.66
N ARG A 348 -11.44 -11.80 10.59
CA ARG A 348 -11.80 -11.78 11.99
C ARG A 348 -10.58 -11.42 12.83
N TYR A 349 -10.78 -10.49 13.76
CA TYR A 349 -9.73 -9.99 14.64
C TYR A 349 -10.13 -10.23 16.10
N ASP A 350 -9.24 -10.87 16.85
CA ASP A 350 -9.38 -11.03 18.28
C ASP A 350 -8.33 -10.16 18.99
N TRP A 351 -8.77 -9.43 20.01
CA TRP A 351 -7.98 -8.44 20.73
C TRP A 351 -7.77 -8.92 22.17
N ASP A 352 -6.59 -8.64 22.72
CA ASP A 352 -6.32 -8.88 24.13
C ASP A 352 -6.89 -7.76 25.04
N GLU A 353 -6.77 -7.94 26.35
CA GLU A 353 -7.29 -7.00 27.36
C GLU A 353 -6.63 -5.61 27.30
N LEU A 354 -5.50 -5.49 26.61
CA LEU A 354 -4.76 -4.23 26.42
C LEU A 354 -5.01 -3.60 25.05
N ASN A 355 -6.04 -4.05 24.32
CA ASN A 355 -6.36 -3.62 22.96
C ASN A 355 -5.21 -3.84 21.97
N ARG A 356 -4.43 -4.91 22.15
CA ARG A 356 -3.46 -5.37 21.15
C ARG A 356 -4.06 -6.50 20.35
N LEU A 357 -3.79 -6.51 19.05
CA LEU A 357 -4.25 -7.58 18.17
C LEU A 357 -3.58 -8.90 18.59
N ALA A 358 -4.37 -9.85 19.07
CA ALA A 358 -3.90 -11.14 19.56
C ALA A 358 -3.98 -12.22 18.48
N GLU A 359 -4.98 -12.15 17.61
CA GLU A 359 -5.14 -13.09 16.51
C GLU A 359 -5.87 -12.43 15.33
N ALA A 360 -5.46 -12.76 14.11
CA ALA A 360 -6.13 -12.40 12.88
C ALA A 360 -6.37 -13.64 12.02
N ARG A 361 -7.60 -13.84 11.57
CA ARG A 361 -8.02 -14.95 10.73
C ARG A 361 -8.66 -14.42 9.45
N ARG A 362 -8.36 -15.06 8.32
CA ARG A 362 -9.01 -14.80 7.04
C ARG A 362 -9.71 -16.05 6.56
N TYR A 363 -10.96 -15.90 6.14
CA TYR A 363 -11.76 -16.92 5.50
C TYR A 363 -12.14 -16.46 4.11
N ASP A 364 -12.08 -17.37 3.14
CA ASP A 364 -12.40 -17.07 1.75
C ASP A 364 -13.67 -17.83 1.35
N ARG A 365 -14.50 -17.21 0.50
CA ARG A 365 -15.67 -17.82 -0.13
C ARG A 365 -15.75 -17.34 -1.59
N THR A 366 -16.19 -18.22 -2.49
CA THR A 366 -16.26 -17.94 -3.92
C THR A 366 -17.67 -18.12 -4.44
N GLY A 367 -18.14 -17.20 -5.28
CA GLY A 367 -19.46 -17.27 -5.93
C GLY A 367 -20.64 -17.03 -4.99
N GLY A 368 -20.45 -16.29 -3.89
CA GLY A 368 -21.52 -15.89 -2.98
C GLY A 368 -22.22 -17.02 -2.20
N ALA A 369 -21.77 -18.27 -2.37
CA ALA A 369 -22.44 -19.45 -1.84
C ALA A 369 -21.45 -20.43 -1.21
N GLY A 370 -21.96 -21.27 -0.30
CA GLY A 370 -21.17 -22.29 0.38
C GLY A 370 -20.50 -21.83 1.68
N PRO A 371 -19.77 -22.74 2.35
CA PRO A 371 -19.14 -22.46 3.62
C PRO A 371 -17.88 -21.61 3.46
N TRP A 372 -17.63 -20.75 4.44
CA TRP A 372 -16.37 -20.03 4.58
C TRP A 372 -15.22 -20.99 4.86
N ALA A 373 -14.15 -20.93 4.06
CA ALA A 373 -12.97 -21.75 4.23
C ALA A 373 -11.85 -20.94 4.90
N LEU A 374 -11.27 -21.44 6.00
CA LEU A 374 -10.12 -20.78 6.64
C LEU A 374 -8.93 -20.78 5.68
N ALA A 375 -8.48 -19.59 5.30
CA ALA A 375 -7.40 -19.41 4.34
C ALA A 375 -6.09 -19.02 5.02
N VAL A 376 -6.15 -18.16 6.05
CA VAL A 376 -4.96 -17.71 6.80
C VAL A 376 -5.30 -17.53 8.28
N GLN A 377 -4.34 -17.83 9.15
CA GLN A 377 -4.40 -17.54 10.58
C GLN A 377 -3.04 -17.00 11.04
N GLN A 378 -3.05 -15.90 11.79
CA GLN A 378 -1.87 -15.27 12.37
C GLN A 378 -2.12 -14.97 13.85
N ARG A 379 -1.13 -15.29 14.68
CA ARG A 379 -1.09 -15.02 16.11
C ARG A 379 0.15 -14.20 16.43
#